data_AF-A0A8C8M160-F1
#
_entry.id   AF-A0A8C8M160-F1
#
_cell.length_a   1.000
_cell.length_b   1.000
_cell.length_c   1.000
_cell.angle_alpha   90.00
_cell.angle_beta   90.00
_cell.angle_gamma   90.00
#
_symmetry.space_group_name_H-M   'P 1'
#
loop_
_entity.id
_entity.type
_entity.pdbx_description
1 polymer ?
#
loop_
_entity_poly.entity_id
_entity_poly.type
_entity_poly.pdbx_seq_one_letter_code
_entity_poly.pdbx_strand_id
1 'polypeptide(L)'
;PFHVLQKLTWRSKDVAKCTVRGRNSDECYNYVKVLVPRNDETLFACGTNAFNPTCRNYKMTTLEQVGEEVLGQARCPFESGQSNLGLFAGGDFYSATMTDFLASDAVIYRSLGDDSPVLRTVKYDSKWLREPHFHHAIEYGNYVYFFLSEIAVEYTTLGKVVFSRVARVCKNDNGGSPRVLERYWTSFLKARLNCSVPGDSFFYFDVLQSLTNVLQINQRPAVVGVFTTQANSIPGSAVCAFYMDDIEKAFNGKFKEQKTSDSAWTPVPEEQVPKPRPGSCAGDGPASAYKSSINFPDDTLTFIKSYPLMDEAVPSVNDRPCFTRTTSRYSRAVPNNITTSLCVDKWKHRQIYNNAIISVQP
;
A
#
# COMPACT_ATOMS: atom_id res chain seq x y z
N PRO A 1 -30.55 -7.63 18.10
CA PRO A 1 -29.65 -8.75 18.43
C PRO A 1 -28.90 -9.23 17.18
N PHE A 2 -27.58 -9.02 17.11
CA PHE A 2 -26.77 -9.65 16.06
C PHE A 2 -26.69 -11.15 16.36
N HIS A 3 -27.41 -11.97 15.60
CA HIS A 3 -27.28 -13.42 15.70
C HIS A 3 -25.95 -13.84 15.08
N VAL A 4 -25.07 -14.43 15.88
CA VAL A 4 -23.82 -15.02 15.39
C VAL A 4 -24.18 -16.27 14.59
N LEU A 5 -24.01 -16.21 13.26
CA LEU A 5 -24.28 -17.34 12.37
C LEU A 5 -23.20 -18.42 12.48
N GLN A 6 -21.92 -18.01 12.56
CA GLN A 6 -20.77 -18.90 12.68
C GLN A 6 -19.63 -18.21 13.46
N LYS A 7 -18.76 -19.01 14.08
CA LYS A 7 -17.62 -18.52 14.88
C LYS A 7 -16.39 -19.39 14.68
N LEU A 8 -15.30 -18.78 14.22
CA LEU A 8 -13.96 -19.37 14.23
C LEU A 8 -13.25 -19.09 15.56
N THR A 9 -12.61 -20.10 16.16
CA THR A 9 -11.76 -19.92 17.35
C THR A 9 -10.34 -20.38 17.06
N TRP A 10 -9.38 -19.44 17.09
CA TRP A 10 -7.96 -19.71 16.88
C TRP A 10 -7.11 -19.03 17.96
N ARG A 11 -6.71 -19.80 18.97
CA ARG A 11 -5.91 -19.34 20.12
C ARG A 11 -4.43 -19.66 19.91
N SER A 12 -3.56 -18.81 20.46
CA SER A 12 -2.12 -19.06 20.52
C SER A 12 -1.79 -20.26 21.41
N LYS A 13 -0.85 -21.08 21.00
CA LYS A 13 -0.33 -22.20 21.81
C LYS A 13 0.79 -21.77 22.78
N ASP A 14 1.57 -20.74 22.40
CA ASP A 14 2.86 -20.38 23.02
C ASP A 14 2.85 -19.01 23.75
N VAL A 15 1.79 -18.68 24.49
CA VAL A 15 1.66 -17.38 25.20
C VAL A 15 2.82 -17.13 26.18
N ALA A 16 3.27 -18.16 26.91
CA ALA A 16 4.33 -18.04 27.92
C ALA A 16 5.70 -17.64 27.32
N LYS A 17 6.02 -18.07 26.09
CA LYS A 17 7.28 -17.69 25.43
C LYS A 17 7.29 -16.20 25.08
N CYS A 18 6.14 -15.63 24.76
CA CYS A 18 5.99 -14.21 24.45
C CYS A 18 6.21 -13.34 25.70
N THR A 19 5.60 -13.69 26.83
CA THR A 19 5.74 -12.92 28.08
C THR A 19 7.17 -12.94 28.62
N VAL A 20 7.89 -14.07 28.47
CA VAL A 20 9.31 -14.18 28.87
C VAL A 20 10.23 -13.24 28.05
N ARG A 21 9.82 -12.82 26.85
CA ARG A 21 10.54 -11.83 26.02
C ARG A 21 10.23 -10.38 26.41
N GLY A 22 9.58 -10.15 27.56
CA GLY A 22 9.34 -8.82 28.12
C GLY A 22 8.13 -8.10 27.53
N ARG A 23 7.21 -8.81 26.88
CA ARG A 23 5.95 -8.23 26.37
C ARG A 23 4.83 -8.33 27.39
N ASN A 24 3.90 -7.37 27.36
CA ASN A 24 2.77 -7.38 28.27
C ASN A 24 1.85 -8.58 27.96
N SER A 25 1.21 -9.13 28.99
CA SER A 25 0.37 -10.33 28.85
C SER A 25 -0.80 -10.13 27.88
N ASP A 26 -1.29 -8.89 27.76
CA ASP A 26 -2.35 -8.52 26.84
C ASP A 26 -1.89 -8.44 25.37
N GLU A 27 -0.60 -8.31 25.08
CA GLU A 27 -0.09 -8.32 23.71
C GLU A 27 0.15 -9.75 23.19
N CYS A 28 0.27 -10.73 24.09
CA CYS A 28 0.63 -12.11 23.79
C CYS A 28 -0.55 -13.00 23.36
N TYR A 29 -1.54 -12.43 22.67
CA TYR A 29 -2.65 -13.17 22.07
C TYR A 29 -2.49 -13.35 20.56
N ASN A 30 -3.40 -14.11 19.97
CA ASN A 30 -3.53 -14.21 18.53
C ASN A 30 -4.52 -13.14 18.03
N TYR A 31 -3.97 -12.05 17.49
CA TYR A 31 -4.76 -11.03 16.82
C TYR A 31 -4.83 -11.38 15.34
N VAL A 32 -6.02 -11.67 14.82
CA VAL A 32 -6.22 -11.88 13.39
C VAL A 32 -6.04 -10.53 12.68
N LYS A 33 -5.06 -10.45 11.79
CA LYS A 33 -4.66 -9.21 11.10
C LYS A 33 -4.84 -9.30 9.58
N VAL A 34 -4.93 -10.51 9.04
CA VAL A 34 -5.31 -10.75 7.64
C VAL A 34 -6.47 -11.73 7.63
N LEU A 35 -7.51 -11.41 6.87
CA LEU A 35 -8.61 -12.31 6.57
C LEU A 35 -9.13 -11.96 5.18
N VAL A 36 -8.77 -12.78 4.19
CA VAL A 36 -9.10 -12.53 2.77
C VAL A 36 -9.56 -13.81 2.09
N PRO A 37 -10.40 -13.73 1.05
CA PRO A 37 -10.65 -14.86 0.17
C PRO A 37 -9.36 -15.31 -0.52
N ARG A 38 -9.08 -16.61 -0.52
CA ARG A 38 -8.02 -17.22 -1.34
C ARG A 38 -8.54 -17.62 -2.71
N ASN A 39 -9.73 -18.21 -2.71
CA ASN A 39 -10.52 -18.64 -3.87
C ASN A 39 -12.00 -18.67 -3.45
N ASP A 40 -12.90 -19.20 -4.28
CA ASP A 40 -14.35 -19.19 -4.01
C ASP A 40 -14.78 -20.05 -2.80
N GLU A 41 -13.92 -20.96 -2.33
CA GLU A 41 -14.26 -21.92 -1.28
C GLU A 41 -13.48 -21.69 0.02
N THR A 42 -12.37 -20.98 -0.04
CA THR A 42 -11.37 -20.93 1.03
C THR A 42 -11.03 -19.49 1.43
N LEU A 43 -11.00 -19.22 2.73
CA LEU A 43 -10.44 -18.02 3.36
C LEU A 43 -8.99 -18.28 3.74
N PHE A 44 -8.14 -17.28 3.55
CA PHE A 44 -6.80 -17.21 4.10
C PHE A 44 -6.78 -16.23 5.26
N ALA A 45 -6.38 -16.70 6.44
CA ALA A 45 -6.30 -15.89 7.63
C ALA A 45 -4.90 -15.95 8.24
N CYS A 46 -4.38 -14.80 8.66
CA CYS A 46 -3.14 -14.73 9.42
C CYS A 46 -3.35 -13.96 10.72
N GLY A 47 -2.64 -14.39 11.76
CA GLY A 47 -2.65 -13.73 13.05
C GLY A 47 -1.27 -13.64 13.68
N THR A 48 -1.12 -12.68 14.58
CA THR A 48 0.13 -12.39 15.31
C THR A 48 0.61 -13.58 16.11
N ASN A 49 -0.32 -14.45 16.55
CA ASN A 49 -0.09 -15.70 17.27
C ASN A 49 0.97 -15.56 18.37
N ALA A 50 0.78 -14.58 19.28
CA ALA A 50 1.71 -14.25 20.36
C ALA A 50 3.15 -13.95 19.87
N PHE A 51 3.29 -13.00 18.93
CA PHE A 51 4.56 -12.61 18.31
C PHE A 51 5.25 -13.76 17.57
N ASN A 52 4.48 -14.72 17.06
CA ASN A 52 4.96 -15.76 16.15
C ASN A 52 4.00 -15.88 14.95
N PRO A 53 4.01 -14.88 14.04
CA PRO A 53 3.00 -14.75 13.00
C PRO A 53 2.78 -16.06 12.25
N THR A 54 1.53 -16.46 12.13
CA THR A 54 1.12 -17.73 11.51
C THR A 54 -0.07 -17.48 10.62
N CYS A 55 -0.21 -18.27 9.55
CA CYS A 55 -1.33 -18.23 8.62
C CYS A 55 -1.99 -19.60 8.47
N ARG A 56 -3.28 -19.62 8.17
CA ARG A 56 -4.09 -20.83 7.97
C ARG A 56 -5.12 -20.61 6.86
N ASN A 57 -5.46 -21.70 6.17
CA ASN A 57 -6.61 -21.73 5.28
C ASN A 57 -7.84 -22.26 6.02
N TYR A 58 -9.02 -21.74 5.71
CA TYR A 58 -10.29 -22.15 6.29
C TYR A 58 -11.35 -22.28 5.21
N LYS A 59 -12.23 -23.28 5.28
CA LYS A 59 -13.42 -23.33 4.41
C LYS A 59 -14.32 -22.14 4.71
N MET A 60 -14.82 -21.44 3.69
CA MET A 60 -15.75 -20.32 3.87
C MET A 60 -17.07 -20.75 4.54
N THR A 61 -17.54 -21.96 4.25
CA THR A 61 -18.85 -22.44 4.68
C THR A 61 -18.87 -23.00 6.09
N THR A 62 -17.77 -23.59 6.57
CA THR A 62 -17.71 -24.23 7.90
C THR A 62 -16.72 -23.56 8.85
N LEU A 63 -15.83 -22.70 8.35
CA LEU A 63 -14.69 -22.14 9.07
C LEU A 63 -13.74 -23.20 9.65
N GLU A 64 -13.76 -24.42 9.11
CA GLU A 64 -12.81 -25.47 9.48
C GLU A 64 -11.47 -25.26 8.77
N GLN A 65 -10.38 -25.52 9.47
CA GLN A 65 -9.04 -25.39 8.90
C GLN A 65 -8.83 -26.40 7.77
N VAL A 66 -8.21 -25.95 6.68
CA VAL A 66 -7.82 -26.77 5.54
C VAL A 66 -6.29 -26.79 5.43
N GLY A 67 -5.71 -27.99 5.35
CA GLY A 67 -4.27 -28.17 5.22
C GLY A 67 -3.46 -27.70 6.43
N GLU A 68 -2.16 -27.52 6.20
CA GLU A 68 -1.19 -27.18 7.24
C GLU A 68 -1.10 -25.67 7.50
N GLU A 69 -0.50 -25.33 8.64
CA GLU A 69 -0.16 -23.95 8.96
C GLU A 69 0.94 -23.44 8.03
N VAL A 70 0.81 -22.18 7.60
CA VAL A 70 1.79 -21.49 6.77
C VAL A 70 2.51 -20.47 7.65
N LEU A 71 3.83 -20.35 7.46
CA LEU A 71 4.65 -19.35 8.17
C LEU A 71 4.08 -17.93 7.91
N GLY A 72 3.82 -17.15 8.96
CA GLY A 72 3.23 -15.81 8.81
C GLY A 72 4.24 -14.68 8.65
N GLN A 73 5.56 -14.97 8.77
CA GLN A 73 6.59 -13.96 8.57
C GLN A 73 6.46 -13.31 7.17
N ALA A 74 6.59 -11.98 7.12
CA ALA A 74 6.34 -11.14 5.95
C ALA A 74 4.90 -11.12 5.41
N ARG A 75 3.96 -11.88 6.02
CA ARG A 75 2.53 -11.94 5.63
C ARG A 75 1.61 -11.33 6.70
N CYS A 76 2.06 -11.35 7.95
CA CYS A 76 1.34 -10.87 9.12
C CYS A 76 2.33 -10.24 10.10
N PRO A 77 1.96 -9.16 10.81
CA PRO A 77 2.84 -8.51 11.76
C PRO A 77 3.02 -9.36 13.02
N PHE A 78 4.11 -9.07 13.75
CA PHE A 78 4.38 -9.64 15.07
C PHE A 78 3.51 -8.98 16.14
N GLU A 79 3.31 -7.67 16.03
CA GLU A 79 2.54 -6.86 16.97
C GLU A 79 1.18 -6.47 16.39
N SER A 80 0.15 -6.41 17.25
CA SER A 80 -1.21 -6.07 16.83
C SER A 80 -1.36 -4.61 16.37
N GLY A 81 -0.52 -3.70 16.89
CA GLY A 81 -0.51 -2.28 16.53
C GLY A 81 0.20 -1.97 15.21
N GLN A 82 0.98 -2.91 14.66
CA GLN A 82 1.67 -2.70 13.38
C GLN A 82 0.67 -2.68 12.22
N SER A 83 0.91 -1.78 11.27
CA SER A 83 0.17 -1.74 10.01
C SER A 83 0.48 -2.97 9.17
N ASN A 84 -0.53 -3.52 8.50
CA ASN A 84 -0.34 -4.64 7.60
C ASN A 84 -1.41 -4.67 6.50
N LEU A 85 -1.08 -5.33 5.40
CA LEU A 85 -1.98 -5.58 4.28
C LEU A 85 -1.76 -7.00 3.75
N GLY A 86 -2.82 -7.57 3.18
CA GLY A 86 -2.77 -8.84 2.47
C GLY A 86 -3.89 -8.92 1.44
N LEU A 87 -3.60 -9.37 0.22
CA LEU A 87 -4.60 -9.73 -0.78
C LEU A 87 -4.09 -10.87 -1.69
N PHE A 88 -5.01 -11.62 -2.27
CA PHE A 88 -4.72 -12.47 -3.42
C PHE A 88 -4.98 -11.70 -4.71
N ALA A 89 -4.06 -11.81 -5.67
CA ALA A 89 -4.17 -11.23 -7.00
C ALA A 89 -3.41 -12.10 -8.00
N GLY A 90 -4.02 -12.42 -9.15
CA GLY A 90 -3.36 -13.25 -10.17
C GLY A 90 -2.85 -14.62 -9.69
N GLY A 91 -3.45 -15.20 -8.65
CA GLY A 91 -3.02 -16.48 -8.05
C GLY A 91 -1.99 -16.36 -6.92
N ASP A 92 -1.40 -15.19 -6.72
CA ASP A 92 -0.34 -14.97 -5.74
C ASP A 92 -0.86 -14.20 -4.50
N PHE A 93 -0.24 -14.43 -3.34
CA PHE A 93 -0.50 -13.64 -2.13
C PHE A 93 0.48 -12.46 -2.02
N TYR A 94 -0.05 -11.26 -2.11
CA TYR A 94 0.65 -10.00 -1.89
C TYR A 94 0.43 -9.51 -0.47
N SER A 95 1.47 -9.00 0.17
CA SER A 95 1.42 -8.53 1.55
C SER A 95 2.37 -7.37 1.78
N ALA A 96 2.06 -6.57 2.80
CA ALA A 96 2.95 -5.51 3.26
C ALA A 96 2.89 -5.43 4.78
N THR A 97 4.04 -5.60 5.44
CA THR A 97 4.14 -5.69 6.92
C THR A 97 5.62 -5.63 7.33
N MET A 98 5.92 -5.95 8.58
CA MET A 98 7.27 -6.14 9.11
C MET A 98 7.70 -7.62 9.03
N THR A 99 8.99 -7.89 8.77
CA THR A 99 9.51 -9.27 8.72
C THR A 99 10.19 -9.72 10.01
N ASP A 100 10.53 -8.80 10.91
CA ASP A 100 11.29 -9.07 12.13
C ASP A 100 10.57 -8.60 13.40
N PHE A 101 10.93 -9.21 14.52
CA PHE A 101 10.34 -8.89 15.82
C PHE A 101 10.58 -7.44 16.26
N LEU A 102 11.67 -6.82 15.81
CA LEU A 102 12.04 -5.43 16.13
C LEU A 102 11.35 -4.40 15.22
N ALA A 103 10.55 -4.84 14.24
CA ALA A 103 9.88 -3.96 13.28
C ALA A 103 10.83 -3.08 12.45
N SER A 104 12.06 -3.55 12.21
CA SER A 104 13.08 -2.80 11.48
C SER A 104 13.07 -3.08 9.97
N ASP A 105 12.56 -4.24 9.55
CA ASP A 105 12.50 -4.67 8.16
C ASP A 105 11.06 -4.62 7.64
N ALA A 106 10.60 -3.42 7.28
CA ALA A 106 9.35 -3.22 6.57
C ALA A 106 9.46 -3.71 5.11
N VAL A 107 8.44 -4.43 4.64
CA VAL A 107 8.49 -5.11 3.34
C VAL A 107 7.17 -5.00 2.58
N ILE A 108 7.27 -4.90 1.25
CA ILE A 108 6.20 -5.31 0.33
C ILE A 108 6.65 -6.63 -0.30
N TYR A 109 5.82 -7.66 -0.16
CA TYR A 109 6.18 -9.06 -0.33
C TYR A 109 5.14 -9.82 -1.15
N ARG A 110 5.59 -10.77 -1.97
CA ARG A 110 4.72 -11.73 -2.68
C ARG A 110 5.18 -13.16 -2.46
N SER A 111 4.22 -14.05 -2.25
CA SER A 111 4.46 -15.47 -2.04
C SER A 111 3.19 -16.30 -2.29
N LEU A 112 3.25 -17.61 -2.04
CA LEU A 112 2.12 -18.54 -2.16
C LEU A 112 1.52 -18.64 -3.57
N GLY A 113 2.28 -18.22 -4.58
CA GLY A 113 2.06 -18.55 -5.97
C GLY A 113 2.69 -19.90 -6.30
N ASP A 114 2.00 -20.71 -7.11
CA ASP A 114 2.46 -22.05 -7.47
C ASP A 114 3.71 -22.00 -8.36
N ASP A 115 3.70 -21.13 -9.37
CA ASP A 115 4.81 -20.93 -10.33
C ASP A 115 5.59 -19.62 -10.12
N SER A 116 5.07 -18.72 -9.28
CA SER A 116 5.65 -17.38 -9.08
C SER A 116 6.75 -17.41 -8.01
N PRO A 117 7.93 -16.82 -8.27
CA PRO A 117 8.96 -16.72 -7.25
C PRO A 117 8.52 -15.80 -6.12
N VAL A 118 9.03 -16.09 -4.93
CA VAL A 118 8.95 -15.20 -3.78
C VAL A 118 9.74 -13.92 -4.08
N LEU A 119 9.09 -12.77 -3.96
CA LEU A 119 9.70 -11.46 -4.21
C LEU A 119 9.49 -10.52 -3.02
N ARG A 120 10.45 -9.64 -2.81
CA ARG A 120 10.42 -8.63 -1.75
C ARG A 120 11.02 -7.30 -2.19
N THR A 121 10.70 -6.23 -1.47
CA THR A 121 11.45 -4.98 -1.54
C THR A 121 12.88 -5.15 -0.99
N VAL A 122 13.82 -4.33 -1.48
CA VAL A 122 15.22 -4.36 -1.05
C VAL A 122 15.30 -4.03 0.44
N LYS A 123 16.03 -4.87 1.18
CA LYS A 123 16.17 -4.76 2.64
C LYS A 123 17.04 -3.56 3.00
N TYR A 124 16.62 -2.79 4.00
CA TYR A 124 17.37 -1.65 4.56
C TYR A 124 17.72 -0.55 3.56
N ASP A 125 17.01 -0.47 2.43
CA ASP A 125 17.15 0.63 1.47
C ASP A 125 16.01 1.63 1.66
N SER A 126 16.34 2.77 2.28
CA SER A 126 15.37 3.84 2.56
C SER A 126 14.80 4.50 1.30
N LYS A 127 15.44 4.37 0.12
CA LYS A 127 14.86 4.84 -1.13
C LYS A 127 13.64 3.99 -1.51
N TRP A 128 13.65 2.71 -1.17
CA TRP A 128 12.55 1.79 -1.42
C TRP A 128 11.41 1.99 -0.42
N LEU A 129 11.71 1.88 0.87
CA LEU A 129 10.74 2.07 1.96
C LEU A 129 11.44 2.70 3.17
N ARG A 130 10.88 3.78 3.72
CA ARG A 130 11.42 4.44 4.91
C ARG A 130 10.39 4.63 6.01
N GLU A 131 10.41 3.74 6.99
CA GLU A 131 9.43 3.70 8.10
C GLU A 131 7.97 3.79 7.58
N PRO A 132 7.53 2.88 6.68
CA PRO A 132 6.21 2.97 6.09
C PRO A 132 5.11 2.55 7.08
N HIS A 133 3.94 3.14 6.91
CA HIS A 133 2.67 2.68 7.45
C HIS A 133 1.76 2.29 6.28
N PHE A 134 1.36 1.03 6.23
CA PHE A 134 0.60 0.47 5.12
C PHE A 134 -0.90 0.67 5.33
N HIS A 135 -1.61 1.21 4.32
CA HIS A 135 -3.02 1.62 4.44
C HIS A 135 -3.97 0.79 3.59
N HIS A 136 -3.62 0.51 2.34
CA HIS A 136 -4.49 -0.27 1.44
C HIS A 136 -3.71 -0.92 0.31
N ALA A 137 -4.27 -1.95 -0.32
CA ALA A 137 -3.74 -2.50 -1.55
C ALA A 137 -4.87 -2.97 -2.48
N ILE A 138 -4.68 -2.82 -3.79
CA ILE A 138 -5.69 -3.12 -4.81
C ILE A 138 -5.04 -3.84 -6.00
N GLU A 139 -5.79 -4.77 -6.59
CA GLU A 139 -5.49 -5.33 -7.90
C GLU A 139 -6.17 -4.47 -8.98
N TYR A 140 -5.41 -4.02 -9.98
CA TYR A 140 -5.96 -3.29 -11.12
C TYR A 140 -5.07 -3.43 -12.36
N GLY A 141 -5.66 -3.88 -13.48
CA GLY A 141 -4.93 -4.13 -14.73
C GLY A 141 -3.83 -5.18 -14.55
N ASN A 142 -2.61 -4.86 -15.00
CA ASN A 142 -1.43 -5.72 -14.91
C ASN A 142 -0.67 -5.58 -13.58
N TYR A 143 -1.18 -4.76 -12.65
CA TYR A 143 -0.45 -4.35 -11.46
C TYR A 143 -1.19 -4.65 -10.16
N VAL A 144 -0.43 -4.70 -9.07
CA VAL A 144 -0.92 -4.53 -7.71
C VAL A 144 -0.40 -3.20 -7.19
N TYR A 145 -1.30 -2.37 -6.67
CA TYR A 145 -0.95 -1.06 -6.09
C TYR A 145 -1.00 -1.13 -4.58
N PHE A 146 -0.02 -0.52 -3.92
CA PHE A 146 0.08 -0.41 -2.47
C PHE A 146 0.02 1.07 -2.08
N PHE A 147 -0.89 1.39 -1.17
CA PHE A 147 -1.06 2.72 -0.62
C PHE A 147 -0.48 2.74 0.78
N LEU A 148 0.49 3.63 1.00
CA LEU A 148 1.21 3.74 2.25
C LEU A 148 1.55 5.20 2.55
N SER A 149 1.93 5.48 3.79
CA SER A 149 2.59 6.74 4.16
C SER A 149 3.97 6.42 4.72
N GLU A 150 4.99 7.19 4.36
CA GLU A 150 6.37 6.95 4.80
C GLU A 150 7.10 8.28 5.01
N ILE A 151 8.29 8.24 5.59
CA ILE A 151 9.16 9.42 5.66
C ILE A 151 9.66 9.77 4.26
N ALA A 152 9.42 11.01 3.84
CA ALA A 152 9.83 11.52 2.56
C ALA A 152 11.34 11.74 2.50
N VAL A 153 12.06 10.84 1.84
CA VAL A 153 13.51 10.95 1.59
C VAL A 153 13.88 12.23 0.85
N GLU A 154 12.95 12.75 0.04
CA GLU A 154 13.14 13.96 -0.76
C GLU A 154 12.91 15.28 -0.01
N TYR A 155 12.56 15.22 1.28
CA TYR A 155 12.37 16.38 2.16
C TYR A 155 13.24 16.35 3.43
N THR A 156 14.19 15.41 3.54
CA THR A 156 14.94 15.18 4.78
C THR A 156 15.80 16.36 5.23
N THR A 157 16.25 17.21 4.31
CA THR A 157 17.03 18.42 4.62
C THR A 157 16.23 19.44 5.43
N LEU A 158 14.90 19.39 5.37
CA LEU A 158 13.98 20.27 6.09
C LEU A 158 13.38 19.64 7.37
N GLY A 159 13.74 18.38 7.65
CA GLY A 159 13.25 17.61 8.79
C GLY A 159 12.51 16.31 8.41
N LYS A 160 11.87 15.68 9.41
CA LYS A 160 11.06 14.47 9.20
C LYS A 160 9.66 14.85 8.74
N VAL A 161 9.40 14.73 7.45
CA VAL A 161 8.08 14.93 6.84
C VAL A 161 7.55 13.58 6.34
N VAL A 162 6.28 13.29 6.64
CA VAL A 162 5.61 12.07 6.15
C VAL A 162 4.85 12.40 4.87
N PHE A 163 5.01 11.60 3.82
CA PHE A 163 4.21 11.68 2.60
C PHE A 163 3.42 10.40 2.36
N SER A 164 2.22 10.58 1.80
CA SER A 164 1.42 9.50 1.25
C SER A 164 1.90 9.12 -0.13
N ARG A 165 1.97 7.81 -0.38
CA ARG A 165 2.44 7.21 -1.62
C ARG A 165 1.43 6.22 -2.18
N VAL A 166 1.44 6.11 -3.49
CA VAL A 166 1.03 4.91 -4.20
C VAL A 166 2.28 4.26 -4.76
N ALA A 167 2.46 2.97 -4.50
CA ALA A 167 3.48 2.13 -5.12
C ALA A 167 2.80 1.10 -6.01
N ARG A 168 3.50 0.61 -7.04
CA ARG A 168 3.00 -0.47 -7.90
C ARG A 168 4.06 -1.55 -8.11
N VAL A 169 3.60 -2.77 -8.40
CA VAL A 169 4.41 -3.89 -8.89
C VAL A 169 3.62 -4.63 -9.98
N CYS A 170 4.32 -5.20 -10.96
CA CYS A 170 3.74 -6.06 -11.99
C CYS A 170 3.29 -7.39 -11.39
N LYS A 171 2.11 -7.87 -11.81
CA LYS A 171 1.62 -9.19 -11.38
C LYS A 171 2.53 -10.33 -11.84
N ASN A 172 3.06 -10.22 -13.05
CA ASN A 172 3.95 -11.22 -13.67
C ASN A 172 5.45 -10.98 -13.42
N ASP A 173 5.82 -10.15 -12.43
CA ASP A 173 7.23 -9.96 -12.06
C ASP A 173 7.81 -11.30 -11.59
N ASN A 174 8.99 -11.67 -12.07
CA ASN A 174 9.68 -12.91 -11.76
C ASN A 174 11.02 -12.68 -11.04
N GLY A 175 11.27 -11.44 -10.59
CA GLY A 175 12.58 -11.05 -10.09
C GLY A 175 13.55 -10.71 -11.21
N GLY A 176 14.72 -10.24 -10.83
CA GLY A 176 15.76 -9.81 -11.75
C GLY A 176 16.68 -10.94 -12.20
N SER A 177 17.75 -10.56 -12.88
CA SER A 177 18.80 -11.50 -13.28
C SER A 177 19.57 -12.02 -12.04
N PRO A 178 20.33 -13.11 -12.16
CA PRO A 178 21.22 -13.57 -11.07
C PRO A 178 22.26 -12.53 -10.64
N ARG A 179 22.50 -11.49 -11.45
CA ARG A 179 23.44 -10.40 -11.16
C ARG A 179 22.78 -9.26 -10.41
N VAL A 180 21.51 -8.95 -10.71
CA VAL A 180 20.81 -7.78 -10.19
C VAL A 180 19.35 -8.14 -9.88
N LEU A 181 18.93 -7.90 -8.63
CA LEU A 181 17.54 -8.06 -8.17
C LEU A 181 16.93 -9.49 -8.26
N GLU A 182 17.72 -10.58 -8.27
CA GLU A 182 17.24 -11.98 -8.43
C GLU A 182 15.98 -12.36 -7.63
N ARG A 183 15.87 -11.95 -6.35
CA ARG A 183 14.70 -12.22 -5.47
C ARG A 183 13.98 -10.95 -5.03
N TYR A 184 14.15 -9.88 -5.78
CA TYR A 184 13.60 -8.56 -5.50
C TYR A 184 12.71 -8.10 -6.65
N TRP A 185 11.78 -7.21 -6.36
CA TRP A 185 10.93 -6.61 -7.39
C TRP A 185 11.76 -5.94 -8.49
N THR A 186 11.38 -6.15 -9.75
CA THR A 186 11.95 -5.45 -10.92
C THR A 186 11.00 -4.38 -11.46
N SER A 187 9.85 -4.24 -10.83
CA SER A 187 8.77 -3.34 -11.21
C SER A 187 8.31 -2.39 -10.09
N PHE A 188 8.97 -2.42 -8.92
CA PHE A 188 8.62 -1.57 -7.80
C PHE A 188 8.94 -0.10 -8.09
N LEU A 189 7.90 0.70 -8.20
CA LEU A 189 7.97 2.17 -8.27
C LEU A 189 6.95 2.77 -7.29
N LYS A 190 7.24 3.98 -6.80
CA LYS A 190 6.32 4.75 -5.95
C LYS A 190 6.25 6.21 -6.35
N ALA A 191 5.08 6.81 -6.19
CA ALA A 191 4.81 8.23 -6.46
C ALA A 191 4.10 8.87 -5.28
N ARG A 192 4.27 10.19 -5.08
CA ARG A 192 3.55 10.97 -4.06
C ARG A 192 2.08 11.10 -4.46
N LEU A 193 1.15 10.99 -3.52
CA LEU A 193 -0.25 11.39 -3.71
C LEU A 193 -0.42 12.86 -3.30
N ASN A 194 -0.96 13.70 -4.19
CA ASN A 194 -1.19 15.12 -3.91
C ASN A 194 -2.65 15.40 -3.50
N CYS A 195 -2.88 15.47 -2.19
CA CYS A 195 -4.13 15.97 -1.63
C CYS A 195 -3.91 17.36 -1.01
N SER A 196 -4.22 18.42 -1.75
CA SER A 196 -3.95 19.79 -1.29
C SER A 196 -5.02 20.80 -1.70
N VAL A 197 -5.20 21.83 -0.87
CA VAL A 197 -6.07 22.96 -1.21
C VAL A 197 -5.22 24.01 -1.94
N PRO A 198 -5.59 24.39 -3.17
CA PRO A 198 -4.89 25.45 -3.91
C PRO A 198 -5.17 26.82 -3.30
N GLY A 199 -4.17 27.71 -3.37
CA GLY A 199 -4.20 29.09 -2.90
C GLY A 199 -2.89 29.78 -3.27
N ASP A 200 -2.58 30.95 -2.69
CA ASP A 200 -1.27 31.63 -2.88
C ASP A 200 -0.09 30.71 -2.53
N SER A 201 -0.32 29.78 -1.61
CA SER A 201 0.53 28.63 -1.34
C SER A 201 -0.36 27.41 -1.09
N PHE A 202 0.08 26.24 -1.56
CA PHE A 202 -0.65 25.00 -1.37
C PHE A 202 -0.65 24.55 0.09
N PHE A 203 -1.82 24.19 0.61
CA PHE A 203 -1.96 23.53 1.91
C PHE A 203 -2.16 22.02 1.72
N TYR A 204 -1.21 21.21 2.18
CA TYR A 204 -1.18 19.76 1.94
C TYR A 204 -1.76 18.96 3.12
N PHE A 205 -2.54 17.92 2.79
CA PHE A 205 -2.94 16.85 3.70
C PHE A 205 -2.11 15.61 3.34
N ASP A 206 -0.92 15.50 3.92
CA ASP A 206 0.09 14.53 3.48
C ASP A 206 -0.07 13.12 4.07
N VAL A 207 -0.89 12.90 5.10
CA VAL A 207 -0.94 11.64 5.85
C VAL A 207 -2.24 10.88 5.58
N LEU A 208 -2.19 9.90 4.69
CA LEU A 208 -3.27 8.96 4.38
C LEU A 208 -3.68 8.20 5.65
N GLN A 209 -4.97 7.93 5.79
CA GLN A 209 -5.56 7.19 6.91
C GLN A 209 -6.32 5.95 6.43
N SER A 210 -7.01 6.05 5.30
CA SER A 210 -7.79 4.96 4.71
C SER A 210 -8.04 5.23 3.23
N LEU A 211 -8.24 4.17 2.45
CA LEU A 211 -8.56 4.23 1.03
C LEU A 211 -9.70 3.26 0.67
N THR A 212 -10.47 3.57 -0.35
CA THR A 212 -11.45 2.66 -0.94
C THR A 212 -10.79 1.66 -1.90
N ASN A 213 -11.52 0.60 -2.28
CA ASN A 213 -11.25 -0.11 -3.52
C ASN A 213 -11.53 0.79 -4.74
N VAL A 214 -11.16 0.32 -5.93
CA VAL A 214 -11.47 1.01 -7.19
C VAL A 214 -12.98 1.14 -7.35
N LEU A 215 -13.43 2.36 -7.63
CA LEU A 215 -14.82 2.71 -7.90
C LEU A 215 -14.90 3.63 -9.11
N GLN A 216 -16.11 3.90 -9.61
CA GLN A 216 -16.32 4.75 -10.78
C GLN A 216 -16.72 6.18 -10.35
N ILE A 217 -15.92 7.18 -10.72
CA ILE A 217 -16.25 8.60 -10.58
C ILE A 217 -16.31 9.19 -11.98
N ASN A 218 -17.45 9.77 -12.37
CA ASN A 218 -17.63 10.30 -13.74
C ASN A 218 -17.28 9.27 -14.84
N GLN A 219 -17.66 8.01 -14.62
CA GLN A 219 -17.36 6.87 -15.51
C GLN A 219 -15.85 6.59 -15.71
N ARG A 220 -15.01 7.14 -14.83
CA ARG A 220 -13.56 6.88 -14.79
C ARG A 220 -13.20 6.12 -13.49
N PRO A 221 -12.38 5.05 -13.59
CA PRO A 221 -11.89 4.33 -12.42
C PRO A 221 -11.07 5.23 -11.50
N ALA A 222 -11.42 5.26 -10.22
CA ALA A 222 -10.78 6.08 -9.21
C ALA A 222 -10.71 5.38 -7.86
N VAL A 223 -9.80 5.86 -7.01
CA VAL A 223 -9.75 5.55 -5.59
C VAL A 223 -10.02 6.81 -4.78
N VAL A 224 -10.62 6.66 -3.60
CA VAL A 224 -10.91 7.77 -2.69
C VAL A 224 -10.19 7.54 -1.37
N GLY A 225 -9.44 8.53 -0.92
CA GLY A 225 -8.66 8.48 0.31
C GLY A 225 -9.01 9.58 1.30
N VAL A 226 -8.92 9.23 2.58
CA VAL A 226 -8.99 10.19 3.70
C VAL A 226 -7.56 10.53 4.13
N PHE A 227 -7.23 11.81 4.14
CA PHE A 227 -5.92 12.34 4.48
C PHE A 227 -6.02 13.27 5.69
N THR A 228 -4.94 13.37 6.45
CA THR A 228 -4.80 14.30 7.55
C THR A 228 -3.51 15.11 7.44
N THR A 229 -3.43 16.19 8.21
CA THR A 229 -2.19 16.97 8.37
C THR A 229 -1.12 16.18 9.14
N GLN A 230 0.13 16.65 9.17
CA GLN A 230 1.20 16.04 9.98
C GLN A 230 0.79 15.96 11.47
N ALA A 231 1.30 14.98 12.23
CA ALA A 231 0.88 14.73 13.63
C ALA A 231 1.04 15.97 14.54
N ASN A 232 2.17 16.68 14.43
CA ASN A 232 2.50 17.86 15.25
C ASN A 232 2.06 19.20 14.62
N SER A 233 0.97 19.19 13.85
CA SER A 233 0.42 20.39 13.20
C SER A 233 -1.04 20.61 13.59
N ILE A 234 -1.63 21.74 13.16
CA ILE A 234 -3.05 22.02 13.37
C ILE A 234 -3.89 20.87 12.77
N PRO A 235 -4.79 20.25 13.55
CA PRO A 235 -5.62 19.15 13.09
C PRO A 235 -6.44 19.51 11.86
N GLY A 236 -6.22 18.77 10.77
CA GLY A 236 -7.03 18.90 9.56
C GLY A 236 -7.21 17.54 8.89
N SER A 237 -8.37 17.36 8.26
CA SER A 237 -8.68 16.22 7.42
C SER A 237 -9.17 16.66 6.05
N ALA A 238 -8.90 15.85 5.03
CA ALA A 238 -9.38 16.03 3.67
C ALA A 238 -9.77 14.69 3.04
N VAL A 239 -10.69 14.74 2.08
CA VAL A 239 -11.04 13.60 1.23
C VAL A 239 -10.64 13.94 -0.21
N CYS A 240 -9.74 13.16 -0.78
CA CYS A 240 -9.29 13.30 -2.16
C CYS A 240 -9.59 12.04 -2.96
N ALA A 241 -9.98 12.22 -4.21
CA ALA A 241 -10.07 11.14 -5.18
C ALA A 241 -8.86 11.19 -6.12
N PHE A 242 -8.43 10.05 -6.65
CA PHE A 242 -7.35 9.94 -7.63
C PHE A 242 -7.82 8.99 -8.74
N TYR A 243 -7.76 9.42 -10.00
CA TYR A 243 -8.07 8.53 -11.11
C TYR A 243 -6.91 7.54 -11.33
N MET A 244 -7.25 6.31 -11.73
CA MET A 244 -6.25 5.27 -11.96
C MET A 244 -5.35 5.58 -13.16
N ASP A 245 -5.84 6.30 -14.17
CA ASP A 245 -5.04 6.75 -15.32
C ASP A 245 -4.06 7.88 -14.95
N ASP A 246 -4.42 8.78 -14.02
CA ASP A 246 -3.48 9.78 -13.49
C ASP A 246 -2.39 9.14 -12.63
N ILE A 247 -2.71 8.07 -11.89
CA ILE A 247 -1.72 7.23 -11.19
C ILE A 247 -0.74 6.61 -12.21
N GLU A 248 -1.27 6.02 -13.28
CA GLU A 248 -0.45 5.43 -14.34
C GLU A 248 0.41 6.47 -15.08
N LYS A 249 -0.13 7.67 -15.31
CA LYS A 249 0.62 8.79 -15.89
C LYS A 249 1.84 9.15 -15.06
N ALA A 250 1.71 9.22 -13.73
CA ALA A 250 2.84 9.51 -12.85
C ALA A 250 3.94 8.44 -12.94
N PHE A 251 3.58 7.16 -13.03
CA PHE A 251 4.56 6.08 -13.23
C PHE A 251 5.20 6.04 -14.62
N ASN A 252 4.54 6.63 -15.62
CA ASN A 252 5.09 6.83 -16.95
C ASN A 252 5.86 8.17 -17.08
N GLY A 253 5.88 9.00 -16.03
CA GLY A 253 6.59 10.27 -15.95
C GLY A 253 8.07 10.14 -15.56
N LYS A 254 8.75 11.24 -15.27
CA LYS A 254 10.19 11.21 -14.96
C LYS A 254 10.48 10.55 -13.62
N PHE A 255 11.61 9.85 -13.53
CA PHE A 255 12.13 9.35 -12.26
C PHE A 255 12.75 10.49 -11.46
N LYS A 256 12.82 10.33 -10.14
CA LYS A 256 13.47 11.29 -9.24
C LYS A 256 14.84 10.78 -8.81
N GLU A 257 15.85 11.63 -8.92
CA GLU A 257 17.22 11.34 -8.47
C GLU A 257 17.72 12.31 -7.42
N GLN A 258 18.69 11.84 -6.66
CA GLN A 258 19.56 12.65 -5.82
C GLN A 258 21.00 12.32 -6.22
N LYS A 259 21.66 13.24 -6.92
CA LYS A 259 23.00 13.00 -7.49
C LYS A 259 24.05 12.74 -6.42
N THR A 260 23.98 13.46 -5.32
CA THR A 260 24.79 13.28 -4.11
C THR A 260 23.91 13.38 -2.88
N SER A 261 24.41 12.96 -1.71
CA SER A 261 23.65 13.03 -0.44
C SER A 261 23.17 14.45 -0.10
N ASP A 262 23.90 15.46 -0.59
CA ASP A 262 23.69 16.87 -0.25
C ASP A 262 23.02 17.65 -1.38
N SER A 263 22.88 17.05 -2.58
CA SER A 263 22.23 17.70 -3.72
C SER A 263 20.71 17.70 -3.55
N ALA A 264 20.07 18.72 -4.14
CA ALA A 264 18.62 18.72 -4.31
C ALA A 264 18.15 17.51 -5.13
N TRP A 265 16.91 17.10 -4.89
CA TRP A 265 16.26 16.07 -5.68
C TRP A 265 15.79 16.66 -7.01
N THR A 266 16.17 16.02 -8.12
CA THR A 266 15.88 16.50 -9.48
C THR A 266 15.28 15.40 -10.34
N PRO A 267 14.52 15.75 -11.39
CA PRO A 267 14.07 14.77 -12.38
C PRO A 267 15.25 14.20 -13.16
N VAL A 268 15.25 12.89 -13.38
CA VAL A 268 16.18 12.21 -14.28
C VAL A 268 15.87 12.59 -15.73
N PRO A 269 16.87 13.01 -16.55
CA PRO A 269 16.69 13.23 -17.98
C PRO A 269 16.29 11.94 -18.70
N GLU A 270 15.35 12.01 -19.66
CA GLU A 270 14.82 10.82 -20.34
C GLU A 270 15.90 10.09 -21.15
N GLU A 271 16.94 10.80 -21.61
CA GLU A 271 18.08 10.23 -22.33
C GLU A 271 18.93 9.28 -21.47
N GLN A 272 18.80 9.37 -20.13
CA GLN A 272 19.50 8.51 -19.18
C GLN A 272 18.65 7.31 -18.73
N VAL A 273 17.37 7.26 -19.13
CA VAL A 273 16.47 6.15 -18.77
C VAL A 273 16.75 4.97 -19.72
N PRO A 274 17.15 3.79 -19.19
CA PRO A 274 17.48 2.64 -20.02
C PRO A 274 16.24 2.02 -20.67
N LYS A 275 16.50 1.09 -21.60
CA LYS A 275 15.45 0.32 -22.31
C LYS A 275 15.60 -1.19 -22.01
N PRO A 276 14.51 -1.93 -21.73
CA PRO A 276 13.12 -1.45 -21.67
C PRO A 276 12.91 -0.50 -20.49
N ARG A 277 11.87 0.34 -20.57
CA ARG A 277 11.65 1.36 -19.55
C ARG A 277 11.49 0.71 -18.17
N PRO A 278 12.32 1.07 -17.17
CA PRO A 278 12.21 0.58 -15.79
C PRO A 278 10.78 0.65 -15.25
N GLY A 279 10.30 -0.44 -14.65
CA GLY A 279 8.93 -0.53 -14.13
C GLY A 279 7.88 -1.06 -15.11
N SER A 280 8.26 -1.36 -16.36
CA SER A 280 7.38 -2.00 -17.34
C SER A 280 7.25 -3.51 -17.09
N CYS A 281 6.06 -4.08 -17.30
CA CYS A 281 5.85 -5.50 -17.14
C CYS A 281 6.38 -6.27 -18.36
N ALA A 282 7.07 -7.39 -18.12
CA ALA A 282 7.56 -8.24 -19.21
C ALA A 282 6.38 -8.70 -20.09
N GLY A 283 6.55 -8.65 -21.41
CA GLY A 283 5.53 -9.03 -22.38
C GLY A 283 4.49 -7.95 -22.66
N ASP A 284 4.62 -6.76 -22.06
CA ASP A 284 3.69 -5.65 -22.22
C ASP A 284 4.38 -4.33 -22.57
N GLY A 285 3.71 -3.50 -23.37
CA GLY A 285 4.15 -2.15 -23.74
C GLY A 285 5.65 -2.05 -24.12
N PRO A 286 6.42 -1.15 -23.47
CA PRO A 286 7.86 -0.97 -23.74
C PRO A 286 8.74 -2.22 -23.49
N ALA A 287 8.23 -3.22 -22.79
CA ALA A 287 8.92 -4.46 -22.45
C ALA A 287 8.33 -5.69 -23.16
N SER A 288 7.52 -5.49 -24.21
CA SER A 288 6.90 -6.54 -25.03
C SER A 288 7.86 -7.56 -25.62
N ALA A 289 9.12 -7.19 -25.87
CA ALA A 289 10.15 -8.10 -26.37
C ALA A 289 10.66 -9.12 -25.34
N TYR A 290 10.38 -8.91 -24.04
CA TYR A 290 10.88 -9.75 -22.95
C TYR A 290 9.80 -10.69 -22.46
N LYS A 291 10.08 -12.00 -22.41
CA LYS A 291 9.13 -12.99 -21.90
C LYS A 291 9.01 -13.01 -20.38
N SER A 292 10.08 -12.62 -19.68
CA SER A 292 10.17 -12.60 -18.22
C SER A 292 11.12 -11.49 -17.77
N SER A 293 10.90 -10.94 -16.57
CA SER A 293 11.78 -9.92 -15.97
C SER A 293 13.19 -10.43 -15.65
N ILE A 294 13.37 -11.74 -15.52
CA ILE A 294 14.69 -12.38 -15.36
C ILE A 294 15.59 -12.08 -16.58
N ASN A 295 14.98 -11.84 -17.74
CA ASN A 295 15.68 -11.51 -18.98
C ASN A 295 15.90 -10.00 -19.17
N PHE A 296 15.53 -9.15 -18.21
CA PHE A 296 15.81 -7.73 -18.32
C PHE A 296 17.31 -7.44 -18.28
N PRO A 297 17.77 -6.46 -19.09
CA PRO A 297 19.15 -5.97 -19.04
C PRO A 297 19.56 -5.46 -17.65
N ASP A 298 20.84 -5.65 -17.29
CA ASP A 298 21.37 -5.25 -15.98
C ASP A 298 21.30 -3.73 -15.75
N ASP A 299 21.39 -2.91 -16.79
CA ASP A 299 21.27 -1.45 -16.70
C ASP A 299 19.86 -1.03 -16.28
N THR A 300 18.82 -1.66 -16.85
CA THR A 300 17.41 -1.48 -16.48
C THR A 300 17.17 -1.88 -15.03
N LEU A 301 17.69 -3.03 -14.61
CA LEU A 301 17.56 -3.53 -13.25
C LEU A 301 18.34 -2.68 -12.22
N THR A 302 19.54 -2.23 -12.59
CA THR A 302 20.36 -1.35 -11.73
C THR A 302 19.74 0.03 -11.59
N PHE A 303 19.14 0.54 -12.67
CA PHE A 303 18.42 1.80 -12.67
C PHE A 303 17.21 1.73 -11.73
N ILE A 304 16.30 0.76 -11.90
CA ILE A 304 15.10 0.70 -11.06
C ILE A 304 15.44 0.50 -9.58
N LYS A 305 16.51 -0.27 -9.30
CA LYS A 305 17.03 -0.44 -7.95
C LYS A 305 17.42 0.89 -7.29
N SER A 306 17.96 1.81 -8.07
CA SER A 306 18.51 3.09 -7.59
C SER A 306 17.49 4.22 -7.60
N TYR A 307 16.48 4.15 -8.46
CA TYR A 307 15.49 5.19 -8.71
C TYR A 307 14.03 4.67 -8.58
N PRO A 308 13.61 4.19 -7.40
CA PRO A 308 12.24 3.70 -7.20
C PRO A 308 11.18 4.81 -7.07
N LEU A 309 11.58 6.08 -6.93
CA LEU A 309 10.69 7.22 -6.70
C LEU A 309 10.43 7.98 -8.00
N MET A 310 9.17 8.23 -8.33
CA MET A 310 8.76 9.11 -9.43
C MET A 310 8.87 10.59 -9.04
N ASP A 311 9.20 11.46 -10.00
CA ASP A 311 9.35 12.90 -9.75
C ASP A 311 7.99 13.58 -9.55
N GLU A 312 7.02 13.23 -10.40
CA GLU A 312 5.67 13.78 -10.37
C GLU A 312 4.83 13.19 -9.23
N ALA A 313 4.02 14.04 -8.60
CA ALA A 313 2.97 13.61 -7.70
C ALA A 313 1.69 13.33 -8.48
N VAL A 314 0.93 12.31 -8.07
CA VAL A 314 -0.39 12.02 -8.62
C VAL A 314 -1.34 13.14 -8.20
N PRO A 315 -1.95 13.87 -9.15
CA PRO A 315 -2.92 14.91 -8.82
C PRO A 315 -4.22 14.29 -8.31
N SER A 316 -4.88 14.97 -7.37
CA SER A 316 -6.25 14.63 -7.00
C SER A 316 -7.23 15.10 -8.10
N VAL A 317 -8.41 14.49 -8.16
CA VAL A 317 -9.45 14.90 -9.11
C VAL A 317 -9.78 16.39 -8.90
N ASN A 318 -9.69 17.20 -9.96
CA ASN A 318 -9.78 18.68 -9.97
C ASN A 318 -8.72 19.43 -9.12
N ASP A 319 -7.59 18.79 -8.81
CA ASP A 319 -6.49 19.41 -8.06
C ASP A 319 -6.92 20.00 -6.71
N ARG A 320 -7.91 19.38 -6.06
CA ARG A 320 -8.41 19.78 -4.73
C ARG A 320 -9.17 18.65 -4.01
N PRO A 321 -9.25 18.69 -2.66
CA PRO A 321 -10.14 17.83 -1.91
C PRO A 321 -11.61 18.02 -2.26
N CYS A 322 -12.34 16.93 -2.29
CA CYS A 322 -13.80 16.93 -2.35
C CYS A 322 -14.39 17.46 -1.03
N PHE A 323 -13.76 17.15 0.09
CA PHE A 323 -14.18 17.57 1.42
C PHE A 323 -12.97 17.95 2.28
N THR A 324 -13.11 18.96 3.13
CA THR A 324 -12.11 19.36 4.12
C THR A 324 -12.79 19.64 5.47
N ARG A 325 -12.07 19.35 6.56
CA ARG A 325 -12.46 19.72 7.92
C ARG A 325 -11.22 20.11 8.72
N THR A 326 -11.20 21.32 9.27
CA THR A 326 -10.04 21.94 9.93
C THR A 326 -10.10 21.92 11.46
N THR A 327 -11.00 21.12 12.04
CA THR A 327 -11.23 21.05 13.50
C THR A 327 -11.02 19.65 14.09
N SER A 328 -10.76 18.63 13.27
CA SER A 328 -10.60 17.25 13.73
C SER A 328 -9.79 16.39 12.75
N ARG A 329 -9.12 15.35 13.27
CA ARG A 329 -8.50 14.27 12.48
C ARG A 329 -9.47 13.10 12.36
N TYR A 330 -9.83 12.72 11.14
CA TYR A 330 -10.62 11.51 10.90
C TYR A 330 -9.70 10.32 10.67
N SER A 331 -9.92 9.24 11.40
CA SER A 331 -9.11 8.01 11.35
C SER A 331 -9.87 6.77 10.89
N ARG A 332 -11.20 6.87 10.64
CA ARG A 332 -12.03 5.71 10.29
C ARG A 332 -12.33 5.66 8.80
N ALA A 333 -12.24 4.45 8.25
CA ALA A 333 -12.76 4.09 6.93
C ALA A 333 -14.23 4.51 6.86
N VAL A 334 -14.52 5.49 6.02
CA VAL A 334 -15.89 5.88 5.71
C VAL A 334 -16.43 4.78 4.77
N PRO A 335 -17.60 4.17 5.05
CA PRO A 335 -18.19 3.15 4.19
C PRO A 335 -18.22 3.64 2.75
N ASN A 336 -17.88 2.78 1.77
CA ASN A 336 -17.81 3.14 0.34
C ASN A 336 -18.98 4.05 -0.10
N ASN A 337 -20.20 3.74 0.33
CA ASN A 337 -21.39 4.53 -0.04
C ASN A 337 -21.36 5.98 0.48
N ILE A 338 -20.79 6.24 1.66
CA ILE A 338 -20.73 7.59 2.26
C ILE A 338 -19.56 8.39 1.66
N THR A 339 -18.38 7.80 1.45
CA THR A 339 -17.22 8.48 0.85
C THR A 339 -17.47 8.80 -0.62
N THR A 340 -18.09 7.87 -1.34
CA THR A 340 -18.52 8.09 -2.72
C THR A 340 -19.62 9.13 -2.79
N SER A 341 -20.59 9.16 -1.86
CA SER A 341 -21.60 10.25 -1.82
C SER A 341 -20.97 11.63 -1.55
N LEU A 342 -20.03 11.76 -0.60
CA LEU A 342 -19.37 13.03 -0.28
C LEU A 342 -18.57 13.59 -1.46
N CYS A 343 -17.93 12.72 -2.24
CA CYS A 343 -17.37 13.10 -3.51
C CYS A 343 -18.52 13.38 -4.49
N VAL A 344 -19.22 12.35 -4.97
CA VAL A 344 -20.19 12.38 -6.09
C VAL A 344 -21.29 13.43 -5.93
N ASP A 345 -21.81 13.70 -4.73
CA ASP A 345 -22.86 14.69 -4.50
C ASP A 345 -22.38 16.13 -4.72
N LYS A 346 -21.11 16.43 -4.41
CA LYS A 346 -20.50 17.72 -4.77
C LYS A 346 -20.19 17.83 -6.26
N TRP A 347 -19.99 16.70 -6.96
CA TRP A 347 -19.73 16.67 -8.40
C TRP A 347 -21.01 16.66 -9.24
N LYS A 348 -22.12 16.16 -8.69
CA LYS A 348 -23.38 16.01 -9.43
C LYS A 348 -24.29 17.23 -9.41
N HIS A 349 -24.16 18.18 -8.48
CA HIS A 349 -25.20 19.21 -8.32
C HIS A 349 -24.67 20.49 -7.63
N ARG A 350 -24.86 21.74 -8.11
CA ARG A 350 -25.84 22.33 -9.06
C ARG A 350 -27.18 21.60 -9.11
N GLN A 351 -27.69 21.24 -7.93
CA GLN A 351 -29.09 21.13 -7.48
C GLN A 351 -29.02 20.79 -5.99
N ILE A 352 -29.33 21.81 -5.21
CA ILE A 352 -29.87 21.76 -3.86
C ILE A 352 -30.72 20.49 -3.67
N TYR A 353 -30.49 19.71 -2.61
CA TYR A 353 -31.56 19.22 -1.73
C TYR A 353 -31.03 18.84 -0.34
N ASN A 354 -31.90 19.09 0.64
CA ASN A 354 -31.69 19.12 2.08
C ASN A 354 -31.46 17.75 2.74
N ASN A 355 -30.77 17.83 3.89
CA ASN A 355 -30.87 16.97 5.07
C ASN A 355 -30.44 15.49 4.98
N ALA A 356 -29.23 15.20 5.46
CA ALA A 356 -28.98 14.11 6.40
C ALA A 356 -27.61 14.31 7.09
N ILE A 357 -27.62 14.87 8.31
CA ILE A 357 -26.48 14.81 9.22
C ILE A 357 -26.65 13.53 10.05
N ILE A 358 -25.87 12.49 9.76
CA ILE A 358 -25.73 11.36 10.69
C ILE A 358 -24.52 11.66 11.57
N SER A 359 -24.80 12.15 12.78
CA SER A 359 -23.80 12.22 13.83
C SER A 359 -23.51 10.79 14.31
N VAL A 360 -22.23 10.45 14.37
CA VAL A 360 -21.76 9.33 15.19
C VAL A 360 -20.83 9.97 16.22
N GLN A 361 -21.37 10.17 17.42
CA GLN A 361 -20.62 10.55 18.61
C GLN A 361 -19.95 9.30 19.24
N PRO A 362 -18.93 9.49 20.11
CA PRO A 362 -17.72 8.66 20.22
C PRO A 362 -17.89 7.14 20.36
#